data_AF-A0A9P4WWF6-F1
#
_entry.id   AF-A0A9P4WWF6-F1
#
_cell.length_a   1.000
_cell.length_b   1.000
_cell.length_c   1.000
_cell.angle_alpha   90.00
_cell.angle_beta   90.00
_cell.angle_gamma   90.00
#
_symmetry.space_group_name_H-M   'P 1'
#
loop_
_entity.id
_entity.type
_entity.pdbx_description
1 polymer ?
#
loop_
_entity_poly.entity_id
_entity_poly.type
_entity_poly.pdbx_seq_one_letter_code
_entity_poly.pdbx_strand_id
1 'polypeptide(L)'
;MAHVEPWTHRLKQFCQEKNIGEIVYQDVSDRRGGRTAWSTIAVINNIQYPARFWYDGSRMEQAKEDAAEFAFGILKEAHEKQRQSASHYQHSLAT
;
A
#
# COMPACT_ATOMS: atom_id res chain seq x y z
N MET A 1 -23.76 11.19 -6.32
CA MET A 1 -22.42 11.72 -6.01
C MET A 1 -21.46 10.58 -6.28
N ALA A 2 -20.68 10.63 -7.35
CA ALA A 2 -19.71 9.57 -7.67
C ALA A 2 -18.65 9.59 -6.57
N HIS A 3 -18.83 8.74 -5.56
CA HIS A 3 -17.85 8.55 -4.50
C HIS A 3 -16.63 7.95 -5.19
N VAL A 4 -15.58 8.74 -5.38
CA VAL A 4 -14.27 8.19 -5.72
C VAL A 4 -13.95 7.21 -4.59
N GLU A 5 -13.99 5.92 -4.89
CA GLU A 5 -13.68 4.91 -3.89
C GLU A 5 -12.26 5.18 -3.36
N PRO A 6 -12.10 5.35 -2.04
CA PRO A 6 -10.81 5.69 -1.47
C PRO A 6 -9.81 4.58 -1.78
N TRP A 7 -8.54 4.94 -1.97
CA TRP A 7 -7.48 3.97 -2.28
C TRP A 7 -7.41 2.82 -1.28
N THR A 8 -7.76 3.08 -0.02
CA THR A 8 -7.90 2.07 1.04
C THR A 8 -8.89 0.96 0.69
N HIS A 9 -10.02 1.30 0.07
CA HIS A 9 -11.03 0.34 -0.34
C HIS A 9 -10.53 -0.50 -1.52
N ARG A 10 -9.96 0.16 -2.54
CA ARG A 10 -9.38 -0.52 -3.71
C ARG A 10 -8.27 -1.49 -3.33
N LEU A 11 -7.39 -1.06 -2.44
CA LEU A 11 -6.32 -1.90 -1.90
C LEU A 11 -6.88 -3.13 -1.16
N LYS A 12 -7.90 -2.93 -0.34
CA LYS A 12 -8.57 -4.01 0.41
C LYS A 12 -9.21 -5.03 -0.54
N GLN A 13 -9.98 -4.57 -1.52
CA GLN A 13 -10.58 -5.45 -2.53
C GLN A 13 -9.52 -6.23 -3.29
N PHE A 14 -8.42 -5.56 -3.69
CA PHE A 14 -7.34 -6.23 -4.40
C PHE A 14 -6.67 -7.31 -3.54
N CYS A 15 -6.40 -7.03 -2.26
CA CYS A 15 -5.84 -8.03 -1.37
C CYS A 15 -6.80 -9.21 -1.16
N GLN A 16 -8.09 -8.93 -1.00
CA GLN A 16 -9.11 -9.96 -0.85
C GLN A 16 -9.27 -10.83 -2.11
N GLU A 17 -9.28 -10.23 -3.31
CA GLU A 17 -9.39 -10.96 -4.58
C GLU A 17 -8.15 -11.82 -4.85
N LYS A 18 -6.97 -11.27 -4.59
CA LYS A 18 -5.68 -11.95 -4.84
C LYS A 18 -5.22 -12.83 -3.68
N ASN A 19 -6.00 -12.94 -2.60
CA ASN A 19 -5.61 -13.61 -1.36
C ASN A 19 -4.24 -13.14 -0.83
N ILE A 20 -3.95 -11.85 -0.99
CA ILE A 20 -2.82 -11.17 -0.35
C ILE A 20 -3.29 -10.89 1.10
N GLY A 21 -2.44 -11.14 2.09
CA GLY A 21 -2.83 -11.11 3.50
C GLY A 21 -3.41 -9.78 3.99
N GLU A 22 -3.86 -9.78 5.24
CA GLU A 22 -4.58 -8.65 5.82
C GLU A 22 -3.74 -7.37 5.84
N ILE A 23 -4.38 -6.25 5.46
CA ILE A 23 -3.79 -4.91 5.47
C ILE A 23 -4.06 -4.30 6.85
N VAL A 24 -2.99 -3.94 7.55
CA VAL A 24 -3.06 -3.23 8.83
C VAL A 24 -2.56 -1.81 8.64
N TYR A 25 -3.34 -0.81 9.04
CA TYR A 25 -2.88 0.58 9.02
C TYR A 25 -2.36 0.97 10.40
N GLN A 26 -1.17 1.57 10.44
CA GLN A 26 -0.55 2.07 11.65
C GLN A 26 -0.31 3.57 11.51
N ASP A 27 -1.00 4.36 12.32
CA ASP A 27 -0.83 5.81 12.35
C ASP A 27 0.37 6.18 13.23
N VAL A 28 1.24 7.03 12.69
CA VAL A 28 2.49 7.46 13.32
C VAL A 28 2.44 8.97 13.48
N SER A 29 2.77 9.45 14.68
CA SER A 29 2.87 10.88 14.97
C SER A 29 4.28 11.23 15.42
N ASP A 30 4.82 12.33 14.89
CA ASP A 30 6.15 12.85 15.17
C ASP A 30 6.05 14.29 15.67
N ARG A 31 6.52 14.55 16.89
CA ARG A 31 6.46 15.89 17.51
C ARG A 31 7.74 16.66 17.19
N ARG A 32 7.64 17.67 16.32
CA ARG A 32 8.75 18.56 15.94
C ARG A 32 8.64 19.94 16.56
N GLY A 33 8.86 20.03 17.87
CA GLY A 33 9.08 21.31 18.57
C GLY A 33 7.93 22.33 18.48
N GLY A 34 6.68 21.87 18.31
CA GLY A 34 5.48 22.73 18.28
C GLY A 34 4.43 22.32 17.24
N ARG A 35 4.81 21.51 16.24
CA ARG A 35 3.88 20.90 15.27
C ARG A 35 3.96 19.38 15.39
N THR A 36 2.82 18.71 15.26
CA THR A 36 2.76 17.24 15.21
C THR A 36 2.58 16.84 13.75
N ALA A 37 3.58 16.19 13.20
CA ALA A 37 3.52 15.59 11.89
C ALA A 37 2.87 14.21 12.00
N TRP A 38 1.92 13.91 11.13
CA TRP A 38 1.19 12.65 11.07
C TRP A 38 1.50 11.93 9.78
N SER A 39 1.70 10.62 9.86
CA SER A 39 1.88 9.74 8.73
C SER A 39 1.15 8.43 9.01
N THR A 40 0.82 7.69 7.96
CA THR A 40 0.18 6.37 8.09
C THR A 40 1.05 5.34 7.38
N ILE A 41 1.23 4.18 8.00
CA ILE A 41 1.97 3.05 7.45
C ILE A 41 0.98 1.93 7.18
N ALA A 42 0.85 1.51 5.93
CA ALA A 42 0.09 0.31 5.57
C ALA A 42 1.02 -0.91 5.67
N VAL A 43 0.67 -1.90 6.46
CA VAL A 43 1.43 -3.13 6.66
C VAL A 43 0.67 -4.27 6.02
N ILE A 44 1.28 -4.96 5.05
CA ILE A 44 0.66 -6.03 4.27
C ILE A 44 1.66 -7.18 4.18
N ASN A 45 1.28 -8.40 4.59
CA ASN A 45 2.18 -9.56 4.59
C ASN A 45 3.55 -9.28 5.24
N ASN A 46 3.56 -8.62 6.41
CA ASN A 46 4.79 -8.19 7.12
C ASN A 46 5.66 -7.15 6.38
N ILE A 47 5.22 -6.62 5.24
CA ILE A 47 5.89 -5.53 4.52
C ILE A 47 5.24 -4.21 4.90
N GLN A 48 6.06 -3.22 5.28
CA GLN A 48 5.61 -1.91 5.72
C GLN A 48 5.70 -0.90 4.57
N TYR A 49 4.59 -0.20 4.32
CA TYR A 49 4.43 0.81 3.28
C TYR A 49 4.07 2.15 3.93
N PRO A 50 5.08 2.96 4.31
CA PRO A 50 4.83 4.27 4.89
C PRO A 50 4.31 5.25 3.83
N ALA A 51 3.44 6.18 4.24
CA ALA A 51 3.05 7.31 3.41
C ALA A 51 4.30 8.11 3.02
N ARG A 52 4.31 8.61 1.78
CA ARG A 52 5.44 9.33 1.21
C ARG A 52 5.70 10.67 1.90
N PHE A 53 4.65 11.31 2.39
CA PHE A 53 4.71 12.61 3.00
C PHE A 53 4.20 12.59 4.44
N TRP A 54 4.67 13.56 5.21
CA TRP A 54 4.17 13.85 6.53
C TRP A 54 3.12 14.95 6.42
N TYR A 55 1.95 14.69 6.99
CA TYR A 55 0.80 15.58 6.94
C TYR A 55 0.61 16.24 8.31
N ASP A 56 -0.14 17.33 8.33
CA ASP A 56 -0.66 17.88 9.58
C ASP A 56 -1.78 16.97 10.11
N GLY A 57 -2.09 16.99 11.41
CA GLY A 57 -3.17 16.17 12.00
C GLY A 57 -4.53 16.40 11.35
N SER A 58 -4.71 17.56 10.71
CA SER A 58 -5.89 17.91 9.92
C SER A 58 -6.03 17.12 8.62
N ARG A 59 -5.00 16.39 8.18
CA ARG A 59 -4.91 15.71 6.87
C ARG A 59 -4.52 14.23 7.00
N MET A 60 -4.87 13.58 8.11
CA MET A 60 -4.61 12.15 8.31
C MET A 60 -5.28 11.26 7.25
N GLU A 61 -6.45 11.65 6.75
CA GLU A 61 -7.13 10.93 5.67
C GLU A 61 -6.28 10.90 4.39
N GLN A 62 -5.64 12.03 4.04
CA GLN A 62 -4.73 12.11 2.90
C GLN A 62 -3.50 11.23 3.12
N ALA A 63 -2.93 11.19 4.33
CA ALA A 63 -1.81 10.31 4.65
C ALA A 63 -2.15 8.84 4.43
N LYS A 64 -3.37 8.44 4.83
CA LYS A 64 -3.87 7.08 4.67
C LYS A 64 -4.13 6.73 3.20
N GLU A 65 -4.65 7.67 2.42
CA GLU A 65 -4.83 7.48 0.97
C GLU A 65 -3.50 7.33 0.24
N ASP A 66 -2.50 8.17 0.55
CA ASP A 66 -1.16 8.10 -0.03
C ASP A 66 -0.48 6.74 0.27
N ALA A 67 -0.54 6.29 1.53
CA ALA A 67 0.00 5.00 1.92
C ALA A 67 -0.70 3.83 1.20
N ALA A 68 -2.01 3.92 1.02
CA ALA A 68 -2.78 2.91 0.32
C ALA A 68 -2.50 2.89 -1.18
N GLU A 69 -2.38 4.05 -1.83
CA GLU A 69 -2.00 4.16 -3.24
C GLU A 69 -0.61 3.56 -3.47
N PHE A 70 0.36 3.93 -2.62
CA PHE A 70 1.71 3.40 -2.71
C PHE A 70 1.73 1.87 -2.53
N ALA A 71 1.09 1.35 -1.48
CA ALA A 71 0.99 -0.08 -1.26
C ALA A 71 0.31 -0.81 -2.42
N PHE A 72 -0.76 -0.24 -2.98
CA PHE A 72 -1.48 -0.81 -4.12
C PHE A 72 -0.60 -0.90 -5.36
N GLY A 73 0.15 0.16 -5.66
CA GLY A 73 1.11 0.18 -6.77
C GLY A 73 2.16 -0.92 -6.65
N ILE A 74 2.75 -1.08 -5.46
CA ILE A 74 3.76 -2.12 -5.21
C ILE A 74 3.15 -3.52 -5.29
N LEU A 75 1.98 -3.76 -4.71
CA LEU A 75 1.32 -5.07 -4.78
C LEU A 75 0.94 -5.45 -6.21
N LYS A 76 0.43 -4.49 -6.98
CA LYS A 76 0.10 -4.69 -8.38
C LYS A 76 1.34 -5.05 -9.19
N GLU A 77 2.43 -4.29 -9.03
CA GLU A 77 3.71 -4.58 -9.69
C GLU A 77 4.28 -5.94 -9.25
N ALA A 78 4.25 -6.25 -7.95
CA ALA A 78 4.73 -7.52 -7.41
C ALA A 78 3.96 -8.71 -7.99
N HIS A 79 2.64 -8.60 -8.12
CA HIS A 79 1.80 -9.60 -8.76
C HIS A 79 2.12 -9.77 -10.26
N GLU A 80 2.37 -8.67 -10.99
CA GLU A 80 2.80 -8.74 -12.40
C GLU A 80 4.17 -9.41 -12.54
N LYS A 81 5.12 -9.08 -11.66
CA LYS A 81 6.45 -9.72 -11.60
C LYS A 81 6.35 -11.22 -11.29
N GLN A 82 5.47 -11.64 -10.37
CA GLN A 82 5.24 -13.06 -10.09
C GLN A 82 4.73 -13.84 -11.31
N ARG A 83 3.87 -13.22 -12.14
CA ARG A 83 3.38 -13.87 -13.38
C ARG A 83 4.49 -14.01 -14.42
N GLN A 84 5.35 -13.00 -14.56
CA GLN A 84 6.45 -13.03 -15.53
C GLN A 84 7.54 -14.02 -15.12
N SER A 85 7.89 -14.09 -13.83
CA SER A 85 8.91 -15.01 -13.34
C SER A 85 8.49 -16.47 -13.54
N ALA A 86 7.24 -16.84 -13.23
CA ALA A 86 6.72 -18.18 -13.49
C ALA A 86 6.84 -18.57 -14.97
N SER A 87 6.55 -17.63 -15.89
CA SER A 87 6.68 -17.88 -17.32
C SER A 87 8.14 -17.97 -17.81
N HIS A 88 9.07 -17.28 -17.15
CA HIS A 88 10.49 -17.30 -17.52
C HIS A 88 11.17 -18.63 -17.14
N TYR A 89 10.77 -19.25 -16.02
CA TYR A 89 11.28 -20.58 -15.62
C TYR A 89 10.87 -21.69 -16.59
N GLN A 90 9.79 -21.52 -17.34
CA GLN A 90 9.31 -22.54 -18.27
C GLN A 90 10.15 -22.62 -19.56
N HIS A 91 10.84 -21.53 -19.94
CA HIS A 91 11.65 -21.48 -21.17
C HIS A 91 13.08 -22.01 -20.95
N SER A 92 13.58 -21.99 -19.72
CA SER A 92 14.96 -22.39 -19.40
C SER A 92 15.16 -23.90 -19.19
N LEU A 93 14.09 -24.70 -19.20
CA LEU A 93 14.15 -26.16 -19.03
C LEU A 93 13.96 -26.94 -20.35
N ALA A 94 13.86 -26.24 -21.48
CA ALA A 94 13.58 -26.83 -22.80
C ALA A 94 14.80 -26.83 -23.75
N THR A 95 16.04 -26.81 -23.24
CA THR A 95 17.27 -26.95 -24.03
C THR A 95 18.03 -28.20 -23.64
#